data_AF-A0A7X7MV03-F1
#
_entry.id   AF-A0A7X7MV03-F1
#
_cell.length_a   1.000
_cell.length_b   1.000
_cell.length_c   1.000
_cell.angle_alpha   90.00
_cell.angle_beta   90.00
_cell.angle_gamma   90.00
#
_symmetry.space_group_name_H-M   'P 1'
#
loop_
_entity.id
_entity.type
_entity.pdbx_description
1 polymer ?
#
loop_
_entity_poly.entity_id
_entity_poly.type
_entity_poly.pdbx_seq_one_letter_code
_entity_poly.pdbx_strand_id
1 'polypeptide(L)'
;NVIHYMHDKYCYERAQMALHDRDVLRYFATGIAGLSVVTDSLSAIKYAQVKAIRDEDGVIVDFETTGDFPKYGNDDDRADEIAQMIVSKFMTMLRRHHTYRNGFPTMSVLTITSNVTYGKATGNTPDGRKKGQPFAPGANPMHGRDTHGAVASLSSVSKLPFNDAQDGISNTFTIIPGALGKEDQIFAGDIEIDLNK
;
A
#
# COMPACT_ATOMS: atom_id res chain seq x y z
N ASN A 1 9.43 -8.40 17.97
CA ASN A 1 9.77 -8.97 19.29
C ASN A 1 11.09 -8.46 19.81
N VAL A 2 12.23 -8.84 19.23
CA VAL A 2 13.56 -8.44 19.73
C VAL A 2 13.73 -6.92 19.81
N ILE A 3 13.36 -6.19 18.75
CA ILE A 3 13.46 -4.71 18.69
C ILE A 3 12.78 -4.08 19.92
N HIS A 4 11.49 -4.37 20.13
CA HIS A 4 10.74 -3.79 21.24
C HIS A 4 11.23 -4.24 22.62
N TYR A 5 11.64 -5.50 22.79
CA TYR A 5 12.22 -5.96 24.05
C TYR A 5 13.48 -5.17 24.40
N MET A 6 14.37 -4.98 23.42
CA MET A 6 15.61 -4.25 23.64
C MET A 6 15.37 -2.74 23.81
N HIS A 7 14.38 -2.18 23.11
CA HIS A 7 14.00 -0.77 23.28
C HIS A 7 13.45 -0.50 24.68
N ASP A 8 12.51 -1.32 25.15
CA ASP A 8 11.99 -1.24 26.53
C ASP A 8 13.11 -1.39 27.57
N LYS A 9 14.09 -2.27 27.31
CA LYS A 9 15.18 -2.54 28.25
C LYS A 9 16.21 -1.42 28.31
N TYR A 10 16.60 -0.86 27.17
CA TYR A 10 17.76 0.02 27.07
C TYR A 10 17.43 1.48 26.72
N CYS A 11 16.23 1.76 26.22
CA CYS A 11 15.81 3.09 25.78
C CYS A 11 14.32 3.36 26.06
N TYR A 12 13.85 3.01 27.27
CA TYR A 12 12.46 3.25 27.64
C TYR A 12 12.12 4.75 27.64
N GLU A 13 11.08 5.13 26.91
CA GLU A 13 10.62 6.49 26.66
C GLU A 13 9.91 7.11 27.87
N ARG A 14 10.60 7.20 29.01
CA ARG A 14 10.05 7.59 30.32
C ARG A 14 9.25 8.89 30.28
N ALA A 15 9.73 9.90 29.55
CA ALA A 15 9.07 11.21 29.48
C ALA A 15 7.71 11.11 28.78
N GLN A 16 7.63 10.39 27.66
CA GLN A 16 6.39 10.14 26.95
C GLN A 16 5.45 9.23 27.75
N MET A 17 6.00 8.18 28.36
CA MET A 17 5.22 7.21 29.13
C MET A 17 4.68 7.77 30.45
N ALA A 18 5.31 8.81 31.02
CA ALA A 18 4.80 9.52 32.20
C ALA A 18 3.50 10.29 31.93
N LEU A 19 3.16 10.52 30.66
CA LEU A 19 1.95 11.20 30.22
C LEU A 19 0.82 10.23 29.83
N HIS A 20 0.98 8.95 30.13
CA HIS A 20 -0.02 7.91 29.88
C HIS A 20 -0.62 7.39 31.18
N ASP A 21 -1.81 6.78 31.07
CA ASP A 21 -2.36 5.95 32.13
C ASP A 21 -1.40 4.80 32.48
N ARG A 22 -1.61 4.22 33.66
CA ARG A 22 -0.78 3.11 34.18
C ARG A 22 -0.65 1.96 33.16
N ASP A 23 -1.76 1.54 32.56
CA ASP A 23 -1.83 0.38 31.68
C ASP A 23 -2.08 0.83 30.24
N VAL A 24 -1.01 0.84 29.44
CA VAL A 24 -1.07 1.24 28.02
C VAL A 24 -1.27 0.01 27.13
N LEU A 25 -2.34 0.04 26.31
CA LEU A 25 -2.53 -0.93 25.23
C LEU A 25 -1.43 -0.76 24.18
N ARG A 26 -0.84 -1.87 23.73
CA ARG A 26 0.23 -1.88 22.73
C ARG A 26 -0.23 -2.59 21.48
N TYR A 27 -0.10 -1.92 20.34
CA TYR A 27 -0.23 -2.54 19.03
C TYR A 27 1.14 -3.00 18.54
N PHE A 28 1.19 -4.13 17.88
CA PHE A 28 2.38 -4.66 17.24
C PHE A 28 2.28 -4.37 15.73
N ALA A 29 2.66 -3.14 15.37
CA ALA A 29 2.56 -2.62 14.02
C ALA A 29 3.56 -3.30 13.07
N THR A 30 3.07 -3.73 11.92
CA THR A 30 3.88 -4.29 10.82
C THR A 30 3.48 -3.62 9.52
N GLY A 31 4.42 -3.42 8.59
CA GLY A 31 4.13 -2.78 7.31
C GLY A 31 4.30 -3.75 6.14
N ILE A 32 3.43 -3.63 5.14
CA ILE A 32 3.65 -4.23 3.81
C ILE A 32 3.98 -3.15 2.78
N ALA A 33 4.84 -3.49 1.83
CA ALA A 33 5.27 -2.63 0.74
C ALA A 33 5.07 -3.32 -0.61
N GLY A 34 4.79 -2.55 -1.66
CA GLY A 34 4.64 -3.08 -3.02
C GLY A 34 3.32 -3.82 -3.26
N LEU A 35 2.24 -3.46 -2.55
CA LEU A 35 0.93 -4.08 -2.70
C LEU A 35 0.49 -4.12 -4.17
N SER A 36 0.50 -2.97 -4.86
CA SER A 36 0.09 -2.89 -6.27
C SER A 36 0.99 -3.68 -7.21
N VAL A 37 2.29 -3.79 -6.95
CA VAL A 37 3.21 -4.63 -7.73
C VAL A 37 2.82 -6.10 -7.61
N VAL A 38 2.54 -6.58 -6.40
CA VAL A 38 2.13 -7.97 -6.17
C VAL A 38 0.75 -8.22 -6.78
N THR A 39 -0.20 -7.31 -6.57
CA THR A 39 -1.56 -7.39 -7.14
C THR A 39 -1.51 -7.50 -8.66
N ASP A 40 -0.83 -6.56 -9.32
CA ASP A 40 -0.74 -6.53 -10.78
C ASP A 40 0.06 -7.71 -11.32
N SER A 41 1.06 -8.21 -10.58
CA SER A 41 1.82 -9.39 -11.00
C SER A 41 0.96 -10.65 -10.97
N LEU A 42 0.16 -10.83 -9.92
CA LEU A 42 -0.80 -11.93 -9.84
C LEU A 42 -1.92 -11.77 -10.87
N SER A 43 -2.36 -10.54 -11.15
CA SER A 43 -3.33 -10.24 -12.20
C SER A 43 -2.78 -10.61 -13.59
N ALA A 44 -1.53 -10.21 -13.90
CA ALA A 44 -0.87 -10.57 -15.15
C ALA A 44 -0.76 -12.09 -15.32
N ILE A 45 -0.37 -12.82 -14.27
CA ILE A 45 -0.30 -14.29 -14.29
C ILE A 45 -1.67 -14.93 -14.50
N LYS A 46 -2.73 -14.34 -13.95
CA LYS A 46 -4.09 -14.89 -13.98
C LYS A 46 -4.83 -14.59 -15.29
N TYR A 47 -4.64 -13.41 -15.86
CA TYR A 47 -5.45 -12.88 -16.97
C TYR A 47 -4.68 -12.67 -18.27
N ALA A 48 -3.35 -12.72 -18.24
CA ALA A 48 -2.49 -12.67 -19.42
C ALA A 48 -1.56 -13.90 -19.47
N GLN A 49 -0.73 -13.98 -20.52
CA GLN A 49 0.28 -15.01 -20.64
C GLN A 49 1.63 -14.46 -20.16
N VAL A 50 2.11 -14.96 -19.02
CA VAL A 50 3.43 -14.59 -18.47
C VAL A 50 4.41 -15.72 -18.68
N LYS A 51 5.47 -15.47 -19.44
CA LYS A 51 6.59 -16.39 -19.65
C LYS A 51 7.79 -15.95 -18.82
N ALA A 52 8.26 -16.82 -17.93
CA ALA A 52 9.46 -16.59 -17.13
C ALA A 52 10.72 -16.76 -17.99
N ILE A 53 11.63 -15.79 -17.92
CA ILE A 53 12.95 -15.82 -18.56
C ILE A 53 13.96 -16.19 -17.48
N ARG A 54 14.78 -17.21 -17.76
CA ARG A 54 15.76 -17.77 -16.82
C ARG A 54 17.19 -17.56 -17.30
N ASP A 55 18.11 -17.41 -16.36
CA ASP A 55 19.54 -17.43 -16.62
C ASP A 55 20.10 -18.86 -16.76
N GLU A 56 21.41 -18.98 -16.89
CA GLU A 56 22.13 -20.25 -17.03
C GLU A 56 21.99 -21.18 -15.82
N ASP A 57 21.76 -20.63 -14.63
CA ASP A 57 21.51 -21.38 -13.39
C ASP A 57 20.02 -21.75 -13.22
N GLY A 58 19.16 -21.36 -14.15
CA GLY A 58 17.72 -21.61 -14.11
C GLY A 58 16.95 -20.66 -13.19
N VAL A 59 17.57 -19.59 -12.68
CA VAL A 59 16.93 -18.57 -11.84
C VAL A 59 16.11 -17.64 -12.73
N ILE A 60 14.91 -17.28 -12.29
CA ILE A 60 14.05 -16.34 -13.04
C ILE A 60 14.61 -14.93 -12.88
N VAL A 61 14.96 -14.31 -14.00
CA VAL A 61 15.58 -12.97 -14.05
C VAL A 61 14.72 -11.92 -14.78
N ASP A 62 13.79 -12.33 -15.63
CA ASP A 62 12.83 -11.45 -16.31
C ASP A 62 11.52 -12.18 -16.67
N PHE A 63 10.55 -11.43 -17.17
CA PHE A 63 9.25 -11.92 -17.60
C PHE A 63 8.86 -11.30 -18.95
N GLU A 64 8.31 -12.12 -19.84
CA GLU A 64 7.68 -11.70 -21.09
C GLU A 64 6.16 -11.88 -20.93
N THR A 65 5.43 -10.77 -20.88
CA THR A 65 3.96 -10.77 -20.70
C THR A 65 3.29 -10.44 -22.02
N THR A 66 2.43 -11.34 -22.51
CA THR A 66 1.65 -11.19 -23.74
C THR A 66 0.16 -11.16 -23.42
N GLY A 67 -0.56 -10.19 -24.01
CA GLY A 67 -1.96 -9.92 -23.69
C GLY A 67 -2.12 -8.83 -22.64
N ASP A 68 -3.33 -8.28 -22.53
CA ASP A 68 -3.65 -7.27 -21.52
C ASP A 68 -4.24 -7.91 -20.26
N PHE A 69 -4.12 -7.21 -19.14
CA PHE A 69 -4.60 -7.68 -17.84
C PHE A 69 -5.11 -6.51 -16.98
N PRO A 70 -6.07 -6.77 -16.06
CA PRO A 70 -6.57 -5.77 -15.12
C PRO A 70 -5.46 -5.23 -14.21
N LYS A 71 -5.36 -3.92 -14.07
CA LYS A 71 -4.39 -3.25 -13.19
C LYS A 71 -5.14 -2.61 -12.03
N TYR A 72 -4.64 -2.77 -10.82
CA TYR A 72 -5.20 -2.18 -9.61
C TYR A 72 -5.24 -0.65 -9.70
N GLY A 73 -6.33 -0.03 -9.21
CA GLY A 73 -6.53 1.42 -9.30
C GLY A 73 -7.50 1.88 -10.39
N ASN A 74 -8.27 0.96 -10.98
CA ASN A 74 -9.18 1.26 -12.09
C ASN A 74 -10.63 0.84 -11.82
N ASP A 75 -10.98 0.59 -10.56
CA ASP A 75 -12.28 0.06 -10.13
C ASP A 75 -12.66 -1.26 -10.83
N ASP A 76 -11.65 -2.09 -11.13
CA ASP A 76 -11.84 -3.42 -11.71
C ASP A 76 -11.70 -4.47 -10.61
N ASP A 77 -12.83 -5.08 -10.23
CA ASP A 77 -12.89 -6.08 -9.15
C ASP A 77 -11.91 -7.25 -9.35
N ARG A 78 -11.57 -7.59 -10.60
CA ARG A 78 -10.62 -8.68 -10.88
C ARG A 78 -9.23 -8.41 -10.31
N ALA A 79 -8.78 -7.15 -10.30
CA ALA A 79 -7.52 -6.75 -9.66
C ALA A 79 -7.73 -6.36 -8.19
N ASP A 80 -8.82 -5.66 -7.89
CA ASP A 80 -9.08 -5.15 -6.53
C ASP A 80 -9.33 -6.30 -5.53
N GLU A 81 -10.00 -7.38 -5.93
CA GLU A 81 -10.16 -8.58 -5.10
C GLU A 81 -8.82 -9.28 -4.80
N ILE A 82 -7.86 -9.24 -5.74
CA ILE A 82 -6.52 -9.74 -5.51
C ILE A 82 -5.82 -8.90 -4.44
N ALA A 83 -5.94 -7.57 -4.51
CA ALA A 83 -5.37 -6.67 -3.50
C ALA A 83 -5.97 -6.93 -2.11
N GLN A 84 -7.29 -7.05 -2.01
CA GLN A 84 -8.00 -7.40 -0.77
C GLN A 84 -7.52 -8.74 -0.21
N MET A 85 -7.43 -9.77 -1.07
CA MET A 85 -6.93 -11.10 -0.69
C MET A 85 -5.52 -11.05 -0.12
N ILE A 86 -4.60 -10.29 -0.73
CA ILE A 86 -3.23 -10.14 -0.24
C ILE A 86 -3.22 -9.56 1.17
N VAL A 87 -3.96 -8.46 1.40
CA VAL A 87 -4.04 -7.79 2.70
C VAL A 87 -4.58 -8.74 3.77
N SER A 88 -5.74 -9.35 3.55
CA SER A 88 -6.36 -10.27 4.51
C SER A 88 -5.52 -11.51 4.76
N LYS A 89 -4.90 -12.07 3.72
CA LYS A 89 -4.06 -13.27 3.84
C LYS A 89 -2.80 -12.99 4.66
N PHE A 90 -2.13 -11.87 4.41
CA PHE A 90 -0.92 -11.51 5.15
C PHE A 90 -1.24 -11.22 6.62
N MET A 91 -2.29 -10.46 6.90
CA MET A 91 -2.72 -10.21 8.28
C MET A 91 -3.11 -11.51 9.02
N THR A 92 -3.79 -12.45 8.33
CA THR A 92 -4.12 -13.77 8.88
C THR A 92 -2.87 -14.56 9.26
N MET A 93 -1.78 -14.43 8.51
CA MET A 93 -0.49 -15.05 8.87
C MET A 93 0.11 -14.35 10.10
N LEU A 94 0.13 -13.02 10.12
CA LEU A 94 0.68 -12.23 11.22
C LEU A 94 0.00 -12.54 12.57
N ARG A 95 -1.33 -12.66 12.59
CA ARG A 95 -2.12 -12.97 13.79
C ARG A 95 -1.76 -14.29 14.48
N ARG A 96 -1.08 -15.21 13.77
CA ARG A 96 -0.69 -16.53 14.31
C ARG A 96 0.59 -16.48 15.14
N HIS A 97 1.30 -15.36 15.13
CA HIS A 97 2.60 -15.25 15.78
C HIS A 97 2.50 -14.60 17.16
N HIS A 98 3.32 -15.08 18.09
CA HIS A 98 3.50 -14.45 19.39
C HIS A 98 4.14 -13.06 19.24
N THR A 99 3.64 -12.10 20.00
CA THR A 99 4.15 -10.73 20.08
C THR A 99 4.62 -10.40 21.50
N TYR A 100 5.75 -9.71 21.60
CA TYR A 100 6.29 -9.23 22.87
C TYR A 100 5.25 -8.37 23.61
N ARG A 101 5.11 -8.61 24.92
CA ARG A 101 4.09 -7.99 25.80
C ARG A 101 2.65 -8.16 25.31
N ASN A 102 2.36 -9.24 24.57
CA ASN A 102 1.05 -9.52 24.00
C ASN A 102 0.51 -8.36 23.15
N GLY A 103 1.40 -7.63 22.45
CA GLY A 103 0.99 -6.52 21.59
C GLY A 103 0.00 -7.00 20.52
N PHE A 104 -1.12 -6.29 20.38
CA PHE A 104 -2.17 -6.67 19.43
C PHE A 104 -1.65 -6.52 17.98
N PRO A 105 -1.54 -7.59 17.18
CA PRO A 105 -0.98 -7.51 15.84
C PRO A 105 -1.79 -6.58 14.96
N THR A 106 -1.13 -5.62 14.31
CA THR A 106 -1.72 -4.74 13.30
C THR A 106 -0.83 -4.69 12.07
N MET A 107 -1.41 -4.32 10.94
CA MET A 107 -0.69 -4.15 9.68
C MET A 107 -1.02 -2.80 9.06
N SER A 108 -0.05 -2.19 8.39
CA SER A 108 -0.24 -1.01 7.55
C SER A 108 0.17 -1.31 6.12
N VAL A 109 -0.51 -0.65 5.18
CA VAL A 109 -0.09 -0.55 3.78
C VAL A 109 0.59 0.79 3.60
N LEU A 110 1.85 0.86 4.03
CA LEU A 110 2.63 2.10 4.18
C LEU A 110 4.11 1.83 3.87
N THR A 111 4.74 2.73 3.12
CA THR A 111 6.14 2.54 2.69
C THR A 111 7.11 3.64 3.12
N ILE A 112 6.64 4.88 3.33
CA ILE A 112 7.50 6.07 3.39
C ILE A 112 8.42 6.07 2.16
N THR A 113 9.75 6.14 2.32
CA THR A 113 10.75 6.08 1.25
C THR A 113 11.20 4.66 0.92
N SER A 114 10.69 3.65 1.64
CA SER A 114 11.06 2.25 1.43
C SER A 114 10.62 1.74 0.05
N ASN A 115 9.63 2.37 -0.60
CA ASN A 115 9.21 2.04 -1.96
C ASN A 115 10.36 2.19 -2.98
N VAL A 116 11.24 3.18 -2.77
CA VAL A 116 12.44 3.39 -3.60
C VAL A 116 13.53 2.37 -3.23
N THR A 117 13.79 2.18 -1.94
CA THR A 117 14.83 1.25 -1.47
C THR A 117 14.51 -0.19 -1.87
N TYR A 118 13.27 -0.65 -1.64
CA TYR A 118 12.83 -1.97 -2.06
C TYR A 118 12.77 -2.09 -3.58
N GLY A 119 12.30 -1.07 -4.30
CA GLY A 119 12.30 -1.06 -5.76
C GLY A 119 13.70 -1.27 -6.34
N LYS A 120 14.70 -0.55 -5.80
CA LYS A 120 16.14 -0.70 -6.15
C LYS A 120 16.66 -2.12 -5.91
N ALA A 121 16.22 -2.76 -4.83
CA ALA A 121 16.64 -4.10 -4.44
C ALA A 121 15.83 -5.24 -5.10
N THR A 122 14.78 -4.91 -5.88
CA THR A 122 13.88 -5.91 -6.48
C THR A 122 14.14 -6.05 -7.98
N GLY A 123 14.19 -7.30 -8.46
CA GLY A 123 14.32 -7.67 -9.88
C GLY A 123 13.13 -7.25 -10.75
N ASN A 124 13.07 -7.74 -11.98
CA ASN A 124 11.90 -7.57 -12.83
C ASN A 124 10.70 -8.33 -12.22
N THR A 125 9.48 -7.82 -12.38
CA THR A 125 8.26 -8.47 -11.86
C THR A 125 7.24 -8.75 -12.98
N PRO A 126 6.36 -9.77 -12.82
CA PRO A 126 5.40 -10.21 -13.84
C PRO A 126 4.47 -9.13 -14.38
N ASP A 127 4.21 -8.10 -13.57
CA ASP A 127 3.43 -6.91 -13.92
C ASP A 127 4.12 -5.99 -14.95
N GLY A 128 5.32 -6.34 -15.39
CA GLY A 128 6.13 -5.57 -16.33
C GLY A 128 6.98 -4.48 -15.68
N ARG A 129 6.93 -4.30 -14.35
CA ARG A 129 7.83 -3.37 -13.66
C ARG A 129 9.27 -3.90 -13.75
N LYS A 130 10.19 -3.03 -14.17
CA LYS A 130 11.60 -3.39 -14.40
C LYS A 130 12.44 -3.28 -13.14
N LYS A 131 13.52 -4.07 -13.10
CA LYS A 131 14.50 -4.10 -12.00
C LYS A 131 14.92 -2.67 -11.64
N GLY A 132 14.92 -2.39 -10.35
CA GLY A 132 15.35 -1.09 -9.83
C GLY A 132 14.30 0.02 -9.86
N GLN A 133 13.19 -0.15 -10.58
CA GLN A 133 12.11 0.84 -10.58
C GLN A 133 11.42 0.88 -9.20
N PRO A 134 11.10 2.08 -8.67
CA PRO A 134 10.37 2.20 -7.40
C PRO A 134 9.04 1.44 -7.40
N PHE A 135 8.62 1.01 -6.22
CA PHE A 135 7.22 0.64 -5.99
C PHE A 135 6.35 1.89 -5.86
N ALA A 136 5.04 1.70 -5.96
CA ALA A 136 4.07 2.72 -5.57
C ALA A 136 4.21 3.07 -4.07
N PRO A 137 3.95 4.32 -3.67
CA PRO A 137 3.92 4.70 -2.25
C PRO A 137 2.69 4.09 -1.57
N GLY A 138 2.87 3.49 -0.38
CA GLY A 138 1.76 2.93 0.40
C GLY A 138 0.89 1.95 -0.39
N ALA A 139 -0.42 2.24 -0.42
CA ALA A 139 -1.46 1.46 -1.09
C ALA A 139 -1.81 1.98 -2.49
N ASN A 140 -1.02 2.89 -3.05
CA ASN A 140 -1.28 3.47 -4.36
C ASN A 140 -1.23 2.42 -5.49
N PRO A 141 -2.01 2.64 -6.56
CA PRO A 141 -1.74 2.05 -7.87
C PRO A 141 -0.29 2.30 -8.32
N MET A 142 0.26 1.38 -9.12
CA MET A 142 1.58 1.59 -9.73
C MET A 142 1.55 2.79 -10.67
N HIS A 143 2.67 3.51 -10.76
CA HIS A 143 2.76 4.78 -11.49
C HIS A 143 2.21 4.69 -12.92
N GLY A 144 1.19 5.49 -13.20
CA GLY A 144 0.56 5.58 -14.52
C GLY A 144 -0.34 4.39 -14.88
N ARG A 145 -0.70 3.53 -13.92
CA ARG A 145 -1.60 2.38 -14.17
C ARG A 145 -3.05 2.65 -13.81
N ASP A 146 -3.33 3.67 -13.00
CA ASP A 146 -4.67 4.19 -12.74
C ASP A 146 -5.08 5.19 -13.82
N THR A 147 -5.81 4.71 -14.83
CA THR A 147 -6.15 5.46 -16.05
C THR A 147 -7.63 5.84 -16.14
N HIS A 148 -8.46 5.43 -15.17
CA HIS A 148 -9.92 5.64 -15.18
C HIS A 148 -10.36 6.83 -14.32
N GLY A 149 -9.42 7.72 -13.98
CA GLY A 149 -9.68 8.97 -13.26
C GLY A 149 -9.74 8.82 -11.75
N ALA A 150 -9.97 9.95 -11.08
CA ALA A 150 -9.89 10.09 -9.63
C ALA A 150 -10.83 9.14 -8.87
N VAL A 151 -12.09 9.06 -9.31
CA VAL A 151 -13.11 8.24 -8.66
C VAL A 151 -12.72 6.77 -8.70
N ALA A 152 -12.31 6.25 -9.86
CA ALA A 152 -11.94 4.84 -10.00
C ALA A 152 -10.71 4.47 -9.15
N SER A 153 -9.68 5.33 -9.15
CA SER A 153 -8.46 5.13 -8.35
C SER A 153 -8.77 5.13 -6.85
N LEU A 154 -9.59 6.09 -6.38
CA LEU A 154 -10.00 6.17 -4.97
C LEU A 154 -10.93 5.01 -4.58
N SER A 155 -11.86 4.60 -5.45
CA SER A 155 -12.71 3.43 -5.25
C SER A 155 -11.89 2.16 -5.02
N SER A 156 -10.93 1.86 -5.90
CA SER A 156 -10.06 0.68 -5.73
C SER A 156 -9.32 0.66 -4.40
N VAL A 157 -8.76 1.79 -3.97
CA VAL A 157 -8.07 1.90 -2.68
C VAL A 157 -9.04 1.72 -1.51
N SER A 158 -10.24 2.30 -1.61
CA SER A 158 -11.26 2.21 -0.55
C SER A 158 -11.75 0.79 -0.28
N LYS A 159 -11.60 -0.13 -1.24
CA LYS A 159 -11.98 -1.55 -1.11
C LYS A 159 -11.03 -2.32 -0.20
N LEU A 160 -9.84 -1.81 0.10
CA LEU A 160 -8.88 -2.50 0.95
C LEU A 160 -9.42 -2.65 2.39
N PRO A 161 -9.32 -3.85 3.00
CA PRO A 161 -9.99 -4.14 4.25
C PRO A 161 -9.26 -3.51 5.44
N PHE A 162 -9.74 -2.36 5.92
CA PHE A 162 -9.15 -1.67 7.08
C PHE A 162 -9.09 -2.53 8.35
N ASN A 163 -10.05 -3.44 8.55
CA ASN A 163 -10.04 -4.39 9.67
C ASN A 163 -8.81 -5.31 9.68
N ASP A 164 -8.18 -5.51 8.51
CA ASP A 164 -6.94 -6.26 8.36
C ASP A 164 -5.71 -5.35 8.21
N ALA A 165 -5.90 -4.03 8.19
CA ALA A 165 -4.85 -3.03 8.02
C ALA A 165 -5.01 -1.85 9.01
N GLN A 166 -5.31 -2.16 10.28
CA GLN A 166 -5.67 -1.17 11.31
C GLN A 166 -4.53 -0.22 11.71
N ASP A 167 -3.30 -0.48 11.28
CA ASP A 167 -2.17 0.44 11.46
C ASP A 167 -2.16 1.54 10.37
N GLY A 168 -3.00 1.40 9.33
CA GLY A 168 -3.28 2.45 8.35
C GLY A 168 -3.11 1.99 6.90
N ILE A 169 -3.87 2.62 6.00
CA ILE A 169 -3.78 2.44 4.55
C ILE A 169 -3.43 3.82 3.97
N SER A 170 -2.23 3.95 3.43
CA SER A 170 -1.75 5.23 2.90
C SER A 170 -2.07 5.34 1.41
N ASN A 171 -2.71 6.45 1.02
CA ASN A 171 -2.94 6.79 -0.38
C ASN A 171 -2.49 8.22 -0.66
N THR A 172 -1.53 8.38 -1.55
CA THR A 172 -1.07 9.68 -2.03
C THR A 172 -1.83 10.03 -3.31
N PHE A 173 -2.82 10.90 -3.22
CA PHE A 173 -3.60 11.33 -4.37
C PHE A 173 -3.09 12.69 -4.88
N THR A 174 -2.83 12.79 -6.18
CA THR A 174 -2.43 14.04 -6.84
C THR A 174 -3.35 14.30 -8.01
N ILE A 175 -3.89 15.51 -8.08
CA ILE A 175 -4.84 15.94 -9.11
C ILE A 175 -4.45 17.33 -9.61
N ILE A 176 -4.58 17.56 -10.91
CA ILE A 176 -4.40 18.89 -11.48
C ILE A 176 -5.58 19.80 -11.09
N PRO A 177 -5.37 21.10 -10.80
CA PRO A 177 -6.44 21.98 -10.34
C PRO A 177 -7.68 21.97 -11.24
N GLY A 178 -7.49 22.03 -12.58
CA GLY A 178 -8.60 22.04 -13.53
C GLY A 178 -9.43 20.75 -13.58
N ALA A 179 -8.95 19.65 -12.99
CA ALA A 179 -9.73 18.42 -12.84
C ALA A 179 -10.61 18.43 -11.56
N LEU A 180 -10.32 19.30 -10.60
CA LEU A 180 -11.16 19.51 -9.41
C LEU A 180 -12.35 20.44 -9.69
N GLY A 181 -12.15 21.46 -10.53
CA GLY A 181 -13.17 22.43 -10.86
C GLY A 181 -12.65 23.52 -11.79
N LYS A 182 -13.58 24.26 -12.41
CA LYS A 182 -13.25 25.42 -13.26
C LYS A 182 -12.99 26.69 -12.45
N GLU A 183 -13.52 26.75 -11.25
CA GLU A 183 -13.49 27.90 -10.36
C GLU A 183 -13.08 27.43 -8.96
N ASP A 184 -12.27 28.22 -8.26
CA ASP A 184 -11.90 27.99 -6.86
C ASP A 184 -13.07 28.42 -5.95
N GLN A 185 -14.20 27.73 -6.02
CA GLN A 185 -15.35 28.02 -5.16
C GLN A 185 -15.13 27.38 -3.79
N ILE A 186 -14.81 28.21 -2.79
CA ILE A 186 -14.73 27.81 -1.38
C ILE A 186 -16.16 27.76 -0.83
N PHE A 187 -16.72 26.56 -0.75
CA PHE A 187 -17.99 26.35 -0.05
C PHE A 187 -17.72 26.08 1.43
N ALA A 188 -17.72 27.13 2.25
CA ALA A 188 -17.99 27.03 3.68
C ALA A 188 -19.48 27.35 3.87
N GLY A 189 -20.23 26.49 4.58
CA GLY A 189 -21.70 26.56 4.66
C GLY A 189 -22.29 27.95 4.98
N ASP A 190 -23.50 28.16 4.44
CA ASP A 190 -24.51 29.21 4.70
C ASP A 190 -24.07 30.66 4.96
N ILE A 191 -22.91 31.11 4.45
CA ILE A 191 -22.67 32.54 4.25
C ILE A 191 -21.96 32.73 2.91
N GLU A 192 -22.74 33.07 1.88
CA GLU A 192 -22.20 33.66 0.65
C GLU A 192 -21.46 34.96 1.02
N ILE A 193 -20.13 34.93 1.04
CA ILE A 193 -19.32 36.14 0.99
C ILE A 193 -18.92 36.33 -0.46
N ASP A 194 -19.66 37.20 -1.16
CA ASP A 194 -19.28 37.73 -2.45
C ASP A 194 -18.02 38.60 -2.29
N LEU A 195 -16.87 38.10 -2.75
CA LEU A 195 -15.59 38.79 -2.70
C LEU A 195 -15.41 39.83 -3.83
N ASN A 196 -16.44 40.08 -4.64
CA ASN A 196 -16.39 40.99 -5.79
C ASN A 196 -17.27 42.24 -5.65
N LYS A 197 -17.50 42.74 -4.42
CA LYS A 197 -18.06 44.09 -4.18
C LYS A 197 -17.16 44.97 -3.34
#